data_AF-A0A849TGB3-F1
#
_entry.id   AF-A0A849TGB3-F1
#
_cell.length_a   1.000
_cell.length_b   1.000
_cell.length_c   1.000
_cell.angle_alpha   90.00
_cell.angle_beta   90.00
_cell.angle_gamma   90.00
#
_symmetry.space_group_name_H-M   'P 1'
#
loop_
_entity.id
_entity.type
_entity.pdbx_description
1 polymer ?
#
loop_
_entity_poly.entity_id
_entity_poly.type
_entity_poly.pdbx_seq_one_letter_code
_entity_poly.pdbx_strand_id
1 'polypeptide(L)'
;MWLISMLGWLLAGCNPSSAPPPPAWNAGKLIVAVPEAAQGAEAELAKELVQLLGKFLHTQIELLPMPAENISAALQGHKVHLAAAPLRSKTSTTLRFGTPYQTVREQLVCNSDNPLPKTLAELTAANLTAIAGSAQEMALHEAQKNFPTLQWQARSKLTADKLLTEVAEGKVACATANELQFADARNYHPNLTVVLDIAPPSKLAWGFPSDADTDLLKQVDKFFTDIQKNRTLPRLLDRYYGHHNRLDKLDAAAFIQATNTVLPHYREMFEEAADITGDDWRLLAALAYQESQWDPLATSYTNVRGMMMLTEDTADRMNLSNRLDARENILAGAKYLVVIKESIPERIQEPDRTWLALAAYNQGFGHMEDARVLTSRAKQNADSWSDVKKWMLRLNQPEVYITVKHGYARGGEAVVLVENIRSYYEMLKRLEPDEVSTSYKLTKPLRKLLRKH
;
A
#
# COMPACT_ATOMS: atom_id res chain seq x y z
N MET A 1 -52.21 -44.70 -43.76
CA MET A 1 -51.22 -45.25 -42.80
C MET A 1 -49.87 -45.16 -43.50
N TRP A 2 -48.96 -44.23 -43.24
CA TRP A 2 -48.55 -43.53 -42.03
C TRP A 2 -48.07 -42.11 -42.37
N LEU A 3 -48.27 -41.15 -41.45
CA LEU A 3 -47.72 -39.79 -41.50
C LEU A 3 -46.20 -39.81 -41.27
N ILE A 4 -45.45 -39.11 -42.12
CA ILE A 4 -44.05 -38.76 -41.88
C ILE A 4 -44.04 -37.42 -41.11
N SER A 5 -43.72 -37.48 -39.82
CA SER A 5 -43.49 -36.29 -39.00
C SER A 5 -41.99 -35.98 -39.00
N MET A 6 -41.59 -34.90 -39.68
CA MET A 6 -40.27 -34.29 -39.51
C MET A 6 -40.20 -33.68 -38.10
N LEU A 7 -39.35 -34.23 -37.24
CA LEU A 7 -38.90 -33.54 -36.04
C LEU A 7 -37.71 -32.66 -36.40
N GLY A 8 -37.95 -31.36 -36.58
CA GLY A 8 -36.90 -30.36 -36.59
C GLY A 8 -36.39 -30.14 -35.17
N TRP A 9 -35.15 -30.51 -34.89
CA TRP A 9 -34.45 -30.11 -33.69
C TRP A 9 -34.06 -28.63 -33.80
N LEU A 10 -34.81 -27.77 -33.12
CA LEU A 10 -34.37 -26.42 -32.79
C LEU A 10 -33.31 -26.52 -31.70
N LEU A 11 -32.03 -26.47 -32.09
CA LEU A 11 -30.94 -26.17 -31.17
C LEU A 11 -31.09 -24.70 -30.74
N ALA A 12 -31.73 -24.49 -29.59
CA ALA A 12 -31.63 -23.23 -28.88
C ALA A 12 -30.18 -23.06 -28.41
N GLY A 13 -29.42 -22.24 -29.13
CA GLY A 13 -28.10 -21.81 -28.69
C GLY A 13 -28.22 -21.03 -27.39
N CYS A 14 -27.62 -21.53 -26.31
CA CYS A 14 -27.41 -20.77 -25.09
C CYS A 14 -26.46 -19.60 -25.41
N ASN A 15 -27.03 -18.41 -25.59
CA ASN A 15 -26.28 -17.16 -25.63
C ASN A 15 -25.87 -16.84 -24.18
N PRO A 16 -24.57 -16.71 -23.83
CA PRO A 16 -24.14 -16.40 -22.47
C PRO A 16 -24.26 -14.89 -22.20
N SER A 17 -25.46 -14.35 -22.34
CA SER A 17 -25.75 -12.93 -22.08
C SER A 17 -27.03 -12.75 -21.29
N SER A 18 -26.98 -11.74 -20.42
CA SER A 18 -28.00 -11.22 -19.52
C SER A 18 -28.42 -12.09 -18.33
N ALA A 19 -27.52 -12.22 -17.34
CA ALA A 19 -28.02 -12.23 -15.96
C ALA A 19 -28.88 -10.95 -15.76
N PRO A 20 -30.01 -11.02 -15.05
CA PRO A 20 -30.83 -9.84 -14.79
C PRO A 20 -30.00 -8.77 -14.06
N PRO A 21 -30.28 -7.47 -14.28
CA PRO A 21 -29.62 -6.41 -13.54
C PRO A 21 -29.82 -6.63 -12.03
N PRO A 22 -28.86 -6.20 -11.18
CA PRO A 22 -28.97 -6.40 -9.76
C PRO A 22 -30.21 -5.66 -9.21
N PRO A 23 -30.80 -6.17 -8.12
CA PRO A 23 -31.88 -5.49 -7.43
C PRO A 23 -31.41 -4.11 -6.93
N ALA A 24 -32.35 -3.21 -6.62
CA ALA A 24 -32.00 -1.91 -6.06
C ALA A 24 -31.03 -2.04 -4.88
N TRP A 25 -30.03 -1.17 -4.83
CA TRP A 25 -28.93 -1.24 -3.86
C TRP A 25 -29.40 -1.21 -2.40
N ASN A 26 -30.57 -0.64 -2.13
CA ASN A 26 -31.21 -0.49 -0.82
C ASN A 26 -32.19 -1.62 -0.47
N ALA A 27 -32.48 -2.53 -1.40
CA ALA A 27 -33.40 -3.66 -1.22
C ALA A 27 -32.69 -5.02 -1.20
N GLY A 28 -31.34 -5.03 -1.25
CA GLY A 28 -30.54 -6.24 -1.32
C GLY A 28 -29.08 -6.01 -0.95
N LYS A 29 -28.15 -6.36 -1.85
CA LYS A 29 -26.71 -6.15 -1.70
C LYS A 29 -26.22 -5.10 -2.68
N LEU A 30 -25.25 -4.29 -2.26
CA LEU A 30 -24.53 -3.40 -3.16
C LEU A 30 -23.39 -4.19 -3.84
N ILE A 31 -23.60 -4.59 -5.09
CA ILE A 31 -22.55 -5.17 -5.95
C ILE A 31 -21.59 -4.08 -6.44
N VAL A 32 -20.31 -4.22 -6.12
CA VAL A 32 -19.24 -3.26 -6.40
C VAL A 32 -18.15 -3.92 -7.23
N ALA A 33 -17.86 -3.38 -8.42
CA ALA A 33 -16.68 -3.78 -9.16
C ALA A 33 -15.41 -3.26 -8.45
N VAL A 34 -14.42 -4.13 -8.28
CA VAL A 34 -13.08 -3.76 -7.77
C VAL A 34 -12.00 -4.26 -8.72
N PRO A 35 -10.80 -3.66 -8.74
CA PRO A 35 -9.69 -4.18 -9.51
C PRO A 35 -9.40 -5.66 -9.15
N GLU A 36 -9.15 -6.49 -10.16
CA GLU A 36 -8.90 -7.94 -9.98
C GLU A 36 -7.61 -8.26 -9.19
N ALA A 37 -6.67 -7.31 -9.10
CA ALA A 37 -5.42 -7.52 -8.39
C ALA A 37 -5.69 -8.04 -6.96
N ALA A 38 -5.25 -9.29 -6.70
CA ALA A 38 -5.50 -9.96 -5.42
C ALA A 38 -4.74 -9.29 -4.27
N GLN A 39 -3.63 -8.60 -4.59
CA GLN A 39 -2.63 -8.07 -3.67
C GLN A 39 -2.15 -6.68 -4.13
N GLY A 40 -1.65 -5.88 -3.18
CA GLY A 40 -1.07 -4.55 -3.42
C GLY A 40 -1.91 -3.41 -2.85
N ALA A 41 -1.25 -2.28 -2.59
CA ALA A 41 -1.81 -1.12 -1.89
C ALA A 41 -3.11 -0.59 -2.53
N GLU A 42 -3.21 -0.59 -3.87
CA GLU A 42 -4.39 -0.13 -4.60
C GLU A 42 -5.62 -1.02 -4.34
N ALA A 43 -5.45 -2.34 -4.43
CA ALA A 43 -6.53 -3.29 -4.24
C ALA A 43 -6.99 -3.34 -2.77
N GLU A 44 -6.05 -3.27 -1.82
CA GLU A 44 -6.37 -3.23 -0.39
C GLU A 44 -7.09 -1.93 0.00
N LEU A 45 -6.62 -0.77 -0.48
CA LEU A 45 -7.30 0.50 -0.29
C LEU A 45 -8.72 0.48 -0.85
N ALA A 46 -8.91 -0.06 -2.06
CA ALA A 46 -10.23 -0.17 -2.66
C ALA A 46 -11.16 -1.03 -1.81
N LYS A 47 -10.70 -2.22 -1.37
CA LYS A 47 -11.47 -3.11 -0.48
C LYS A 47 -11.84 -2.42 0.83
N GLU A 48 -10.91 -1.71 1.46
CA GLU A 48 -11.17 -1.04 2.74
C GLU A 48 -12.14 0.15 2.60
N LEU A 49 -11.97 0.99 1.58
CA LEU A 49 -12.91 2.08 1.31
C LEU A 49 -14.34 1.55 1.05
N VAL A 50 -14.45 0.43 0.34
CA VAL A 50 -15.74 -0.21 0.08
C VAL A 50 -16.33 -0.83 1.35
N GLN A 51 -15.52 -1.42 2.23
CA GLN A 51 -15.99 -1.89 3.54
C GLN A 51 -16.47 -0.74 4.43
N LEU A 52 -15.77 0.40 4.42
CA LEU A 52 -16.19 1.60 5.12
C LEU A 52 -17.51 2.16 4.56
N LEU A 53 -17.69 2.13 3.24
CA LEU A 53 -18.95 2.48 2.61
C LEU A 53 -20.09 1.55 3.07
N GLY A 54 -19.87 0.23 3.08
CA GLY A 54 -20.89 -0.73 3.55
C GLY A 54 -21.33 -0.47 4.99
N LYS A 55 -20.39 -0.13 5.88
CA LYS A 55 -20.68 0.30 7.26
C LYS A 55 -21.47 1.61 7.30
N PHE A 56 -21.11 2.57 6.46
CA PHE A 56 -21.79 3.87 6.37
C PHE A 56 -23.24 3.74 5.87
N LEU A 57 -23.47 2.89 4.87
CA LEU A 57 -24.79 2.65 4.28
C LEU A 57 -25.66 1.69 5.09
N HIS A 58 -25.07 0.94 6.03
CA HIS A 58 -25.70 -0.21 6.68
C HIS A 58 -26.16 -1.29 5.67
N THR A 59 -25.39 -1.50 4.60
CA THR A 59 -25.72 -2.40 3.49
C THR A 59 -24.63 -3.47 3.32
N GLN A 60 -25.04 -4.71 3.01
CA GLN A 60 -24.10 -5.75 2.66
C GLN A 60 -23.47 -5.48 1.29
N ILE A 61 -22.14 -5.57 1.21
CA ILE A 61 -21.40 -5.40 -0.04
C ILE A 61 -21.07 -6.75 -0.66
N GLU A 62 -21.22 -6.85 -1.98
CA GLU A 62 -20.67 -7.94 -2.79
C GLU A 62 -19.57 -7.38 -3.70
N LEU A 63 -18.34 -7.86 -3.52
CA LEU A 63 -17.21 -7.43 -4.34
C LEU A 63 -17.14 -8.32 -5.59
N LEU A 64 -17.04 -7.70 -6.76
CA LEU A 64 -16.83 -8.37 -8.04
C LEU A 64 -15.48 -7.95 -8.63
N PRO A 65 -14.40 -8.72 -8.41
CA PRO A 65 -13.09 -8.43 -8.97
C PRO A 65 -13.12 -8.55 -10.50
N MET A 66 -12.54 -7.58 -11.21
CA MET A 66 -12.40 -7.64 -12.67
C MET A 66 -11.23 -6.79 -13.21
N PRO A 67 -10.71 -7.12 -14.40
CA PRO A 67 -9.72 -6.29 -15.08
C PRO A 67 -10.25 -4.88 -15.39
N ALA A 68 -9.36 -3.89 -15.47
CA ALA A 68 -9.71 -2.49 -15.72
C ALA A 68 -10.51 -2.32 -17.02
N GLU A 69 -10.15 -3.05 -18.08
CA GLU A 69 -10.81 -3.06 -19.38
C GLU A 69 -12.29 -3.47 -19.33
N ASN A 70 -12.69 -4.24 -18.32
CA ASN A 70 -14.06 -4.74 -18.19
C ASN A 70 -14.95 -3.82 -17.35
N ILE A 71 -14.40 -2.88 -16.58
CA ILE A 71 -15.14 -2.06 -15.63
C ILE A 71 -16.19 -1.20 -16.34
N SER A 72 -15.80 -0.51 -17.42
CA SER A 72 -16.71 0.36 -18.16
C SER A 72 -17.90 -0.42 -18.75
N ALA A 73 -17.63 -1.59 -19.33
CA ALA A 73 -18.67 -2.47 -19.87
C ALA A 73 -19.58 -3.06 -18.77
N ALA A 74 -19.02 -3.38 -17.60
CA ALA A 74 -19.80 -3.86 -16.45
C ALA A 74 -20.75 -2.77 -15.91
N LEU A 75 -20.32 -1.51 -15.86
CA LEU A 75 -21.16 -0.38 -15.48
C LEU A 75 -22.27 -0.12 -16.51
N GLN A 76 -21.92 -0.06 -17.80
CA GLN A 76 -22.90 0.21 -18.86
C GLN A 76 -23.93 -0.91 -19.05
N GLY A 77 -23.53 -2.16 -18.79
CA GLY A 77 -24.43 -3.31 -18.84
C GLY A 77 -25.14 -3.60 -17.52
N HIS A 78 -25.10 -2.67 -16.55
CA HIS A 78 -25.70 -2.80 -15.22
C HIS A 78 -25.36 -4.12 -14.50
N LYS A 79 -24.14 -4.63 -14.65
CA LYS A 79 -23.67 -5.82 -13.92
C LYS A 79 -23.30 -5.51 -12.47
N VAL A 80 -22.98 -4.25 -12.20
CA VAL A 80 -22.60 -3.72 -10.89
C VAL A 80 -23.27 -2.37 -10.66
N HIS A 81 -23.45 -1.97 -9.40
CA HIS A 81 -24.04 -0.67 -9.06
C HIS A 81 -23.02 0.47 -9.17
N LEU A 82 -21.77 0.19 -8.81
CA LEU A 82 -20.65 1.13 -8.90
C LEU A 82 -19.33 0.37 -9.07
N ALA A 83 -18.29 1.08 -9.50
CA ALA A 83 -16.93 0.60 -9.57
C ALA A 83 -16.03 1.37 -8.61
N ALA A 84 -15.48 0.67 -7.63
CA ALA A 84 -14.48 1.17 -6.71
C ALA A 84 -13.07 0.92 -7.27
N ALA A 85 -12.78 1.57 -8.38
CA ALA A 85 -11.49 1.55 -9.06
C ALA A 85 -10.98 2.99 -9.25
N PRO A 86 -9.67 3.21 -9.43
CA PRO A 86 -9.10 4.53 -9.64
C PRO A 86 -9.38 5.05 -11.05
N LEU A 87 -10.64 5.37 -11.36
CA LEU A 87 -11.00 5.87 -12.68
C LEU A 87 -10.70 7.37 -12.79
N ARG A 88 -10.13 7.78 -13.92
CA ARG A 88 -9.95 9.21 -14.25
C ARG A 88 -11.31 9.86 -14.49
N SER A 89 -11.77 10.68 -13.55
CA SER A 89 -13.03 11.41 -13.67
C SER A 89 -12.99 12.42 -14.82
N LYS A 90 -14.06 12.45 -15.62
CA LYS A 90 -14.24 13.37 -16.75
C LYS A 90 -15.72 13.55 -17.06
N THR A 91 -16.06 14.58 -17.83
CA THR A 91 -17.39 14.67 -18.43
C THR A 91 -17.58 13.49 -19.39
N SER A 92 -18.65 12.72 -19.19
CA SER A 92 -18.99 11.53 -19.98
C SER A 92 -20.50 11.42 -20.16
N THR A 93 -20.93 10.91 -21.31
CA THR A 93 -22.33 10.57 -21.58
C THR A 93 -22.66 9.13 -21.20
N THR A 94 -21.66 8.27 -21.02
CA THR A 94 -21.85 6.83 -20.79
C THR A 94 -21.65 6.41 -19.34
N LEU A 95 -21.01 7.26 -18.52
CA LEU A 95 -20.70 6.97 -17.13
C LEU A 95 -20.87 8.24 -16.29
N ARG A 96 -21.17 8.06 -15.00
CA ARG A 96 -21.05 9.10 -13.98
C ARG A 96 -19.86 8.80 -13.07
N PHE A 97 -19.32 9.84 -12.45
CA PHE A 97 -18.24 9.73 -11.48
C PHE A 97 -18.68 10.38 -10.17
N GLY A 98 -18.37 9.73 -9.05
CA GLY A 98 -18.57 10.31 -7.73
C GLY A 98 -17.53 11.38 -7.40
N THR A 99 -17.56 11.85 -6.16
CA THR A 99 -16.56 12.78 -5.61
C THR A 99 -15.14 12.23 -5.78
N PRO A 100 -14.22 12.95 -6.43
CA PRO A 100 -12.83 12.54 -6.52
C PRO A 100 -12.17 12.42 -5.14
N TYR A 101 -11.53 11.29 -4.87
CA TYR A 101 -10.92 10.99 -3.57
C TYR A 101 -9.40 11.16 -3.57
N GLN A 102 -8.78 11.23 -4.74
CA GLN A 102 -7.34 11.40 -4.89
C GLN A 102 -7.00 12.09 -6.21
N THR A 103 -5.91 12.86 -6.22
CA THR A 103 -5.33 13.42 -7.44
C THR A 103 -3.97 12.77 -7.64
N VAL A 104 -3.71 12.27 -8.86
CA VAL A 104 -2.42 11.68 -9.23
C VAL A 104 -1.93 12.22 -10.56
N ARG A 105 -0.61 12.27 -10.75
CA ARG A 105 -0.02 12.45 -12.09
C ARG A 105 0.06 11.11 -12.81
N GLU A 106 -0.37 11.11 -14.07
CA GLU A 106 -0.18 10.00 -15.00
C GLU A 106 1.11 10.25 -15.77
N GLN A 107 2.03 9.30 -15.73
CA GLN A 107 3.42 9.51 -16.10
C GLN A 107 3.88 8.51 -17.16
N LEU A 108 4.74 9.00 -18.04
CA LEU A 108 5.53 8.17 -18.94
C LEU A 108 6.74 7.64 -18.18
N VAL A 109 6.80 6.33 -17.98
CA VAL A 109 7.89 5.64 -17.30
C VAL A 109 8.66 4.82 -18.33
N CYS A 110 9.97 5.01 -18.39
CA CYS A 110 10.85 4.30 -19.32
C CYS A 110 12.02 3.66 -18.59
N ASN A 111 12.72 2.78 -19.28
CA ASN A 111 14.00 2.26 -18.83
C ASN A 111 15.10 3.30 -19.10
N SER A 112 15.77 3.76 -18.05
CA SER A 112 16.85 4.75 -18.09
C SER A 112 18.15 4.25 -18.73
N ASP A 113 18.27 2.94 -18.97
CA ASP A 113 19.41 2.35 -19.66
C ASP A 113 19.33 2.53 -21.19
N ASN A 114 18.18 3.00 -21.70
CA ASN A 114 17.90 3.22 -23.12
C ASN A 114 17.70 4.71 -23.46
N PRO A 115 17.81 5.12 -24.75
CA PRO A 115 17.47 6.47 -25.18
C PRO A 115 16.03 6.85 -24.80
N LEU A 116 15.89 7.97 -24.10
CA LEU A 116 14.61 8.45 -23.59
C LEU A 116 13.93 9.38 -24.63
N PRO A 117 12.61 9.22 -24.86
CA PRO A 117 11.85 10.15 -25.69
C PRO A 117 11.82 11.53 -25.03
N LYS A 118 11.81 12.60 -25.83
CA LYS A 118 11.73 13.98 -25.30
C LYS A 118 10.31 14.50 -25.26
N THR A 119 9.45 13.98 -26.12
CA THR A 119 8.07 14.43 -26.29
C THR A 119 7.12 13.26 -26.50
N LEU A 120 5.83 13.47 -26.22
CA LEU A 120 4.79 12.49 -26.52
C LEU A 120 4.63 12.22 -28.03
N ALA A 121 5.06 13.14 -28.90
CA ALA A 121 4.97 12.98 -30.35
C ALA A 121 5.91 11.90 -30.91
N GLU A 122 6.96 11.53 -30.16
CA GLU A 122 7.95 10.49 -30.50
C GLU A 122 7.47 9.07 -30.15
N LEU A 123 6.33 8.96 -29.45
CA LEU A 123 5.81 7.68 -28.96
C LEU A 123 4.90 7.02 -30.01
N THR A 124 5.15 5.74 -30.24
CA THR A 124 4.46 4.88 -31.20
C THR A 124 3.96 3.61 -30.51
N ALA A 125 3.09 2.84 -31.17
CA ALA A 125 2.64 1.56 -30.64
C ALA A 125 3.78 0.54 -30.41
N ALA A 126 4.96 0.75 -31.00
CA ALA A 126 6.12 -0.12 -30.81
C ALA A 126 6.91 0.18 -29.52
N ASN A 127 6.79 1.39 -28.95
CA ASN A 127 7.64 1.82 -27.83
C ASN A 127 6.86 2.33 -26.61
N LEU A 128 5.52 2.42 -26.69
CA LEU A 128 4.66 2.80 -25.58
C LEU A 128 3.59 1.73 -25.33
N THR A 129 3.50 1.24 -24.10
CA THR A 129 2.44 0.35 -23.65
C THR A 129 1.59 0.98 -22.54
N ALA A 130 0.28 0.75 -22.58
CA ALA A 130 -0.64 1.09 -21.51
C ALA A 130 -1.52 -0.11 -21.14
N ILE A 131 -2.00 -0.14 -19.90
CA ILE A 131 -3.00 -1.12 -19.47
C ILE A 131 -4.35 -0.72 -20.07
N ALA A 132 -5.00 -1.67 -20.75
CA ALA A 132 -6.30 -1.43 -21.37
C ALA A 132 -7.35 -1.05 -20.31
N GLY A 133 -8.14 0.00 -20.58
CA GLY A 133 -9.18 0.52 -19.70
C GLY A 133 -8.68 1.30 -18.49
N SER A 134 -7.37 1.54 -18.34
CA SER A 134 -6.83 2.23 -17.17
C SER A 134 -7.03 3.75 -17.22
N ALA A 135 -6.82 4.41 -16.07
CA ALA A 135 -6.79 5.87 -15.99
C ALA A 135 -5.68 6.46 -16.87
N GLN A 136 -4.56 5.75 -17.01
CA GLN A 136 -3.43 6.15 -17.84
C GLN A 136 -3.77 6.08 -19.34
N GLU A 137 -4.47 5.03 -19.79
CA GLU A 137 -4.93 4.96 -21.18
C GLU A 137 -5.94 6.10 -21.47
N MET A 138 -6.82 6.41 -20.53
CA MET A 138 -7.72 7.56 -20.64
C MET A 138 -6.94 8.89 -20.74
N ALA A 139 -5.84 9.04 -20.02
CA ALA A 139 -4.95 10.20 -20.12
C ALA A 139 -4.23 10.26 -21.48
N LEU A 140 -3.81 9.12 -22.04
CA LEU A 140 -3.22 9.06 -23.39
C LEU A 140 -4.22 9.52 -24.46
N HIS A 141 -5.49 9.07 -24.40
CA HIS A 141 -6.53 9.55 -25.31
C HIS A 141 -6.77 11.06 -25.20
N GLU A 142 -6.65 11.63 -23.99
CA GLU A 142 -6.74 13.08 -23.81
C GLU A 142 -5.53 13.79 -24.44
N ALA A 143 -4.32 13.29 -24.21
CA ALA A 143 -3.08 13.82 -24.74
C ALA A 143 -3.02 13.75 -26.28
N GLN A 144 -3.56 12.68 -26.88
CA GLN A 144 -3.60 12.46 -28.33
C GLN A 144 -4.32 13.59 -29.09
N LYS A 145 -5.21 14.35 -28.43
CA LYS A 145 -5.85 15.54 -29.02
C LYS A 145 -4.84 16.64 -29.36
N ASN A 146 -3.79 16.76 -28.56
CA ASN A 146 -2.70 17.72 -28.75
C ASN A 146 -1.49 17.10 -29.47
N PHE A 147 -1.37 15.78 -29.45
CA PHE A 147 -0.31 15.01 -30.12
C PHE A 147 -0.92 13.93 -31.03
N PRO A 148 -1.40 14.28 -32.23
CA PRO A 148 -2.12 13.33 -33.10
C PRO A 148 -1.28 12.13 -33.57
N THR A 149 0.05 12.24 -33.52
CA THR A 149 0.98 11.14 -33.86
C THR A 149 1.19 10.15 -32.72
N LEU A 150 0.75 10.47 -31.50
CA LEU A 150 0.88 9.61 -30.32
C LEU A 150 0.12 8.30 -30.57
N GLN A 151 0.83 7.18 -30.48
CA GLN A 151 0.26 5.84 -30.51
C GLN A 151 0.82 4.99 -29.37
N TRP A 152 0.05 3.99 -28.94
CA TRP A 152 0.45 3.05 -27.90
C TRP A 152 -0.15 1.68 -28.18
N GLN A 153 0.42 0.66 -27.54
CA GLN A 153 -0.16 -0.67 -27.42
C GLN A 153 -0.98 -0.76 -26.13
N ALA A 154 -2.29 -1.02 -26.25
CA ALA A 154 -3.14 -1.34 -25.12
C ALA A 154 -3.05 -2.84 -24.82
N ARG A 155 -2.68 -3.21 -23.59
CA ARG A 155 -2.58 -4.62 -23.17
C ARG A 155 -3.57 -4.94 -22.05
N SER A 156 -4.34 -6.00 -22.26
CA SER A 156 -5.32 -6.54 -21.31
C SER A 156 -4.68 -7.46 -20.28
N LYS A 157 -5.39 -7.70 -19.16
CA LYS A 157 -4.99 -8.63 -18.09
C LYS A 157 -3.59 -8.40 -17.52
N LEU A 158 -3.18 -7.14 -17.47
CA LEU A 158 -1.88 -6.71 -16.97
C LEU A 158 -2.07 -5.78 -15.77
N THR A 159 -1.16 -5.87 -14.82
CA THR A 159 -1.10 -5.02 -13.63
C THR A 159 0.06 -4.03 -13.77
N ALA A 160 -0.01 -2.91 -13.05
CA ALA A 160 1.02 -1.86 -13.15
C ALA A 160 2.41 -2.36 -12.75
N ASP A 161 2.48 -3.21 -11.71
CA ASP A 161 3.72 -3.83 -11.26
C ASP A 161 4.37 -4.68 -12.37
N LYS A 162 3.60 -5.56 -13.03
CA LYS A 162 4.09 -6.42 -14.13
C LYS A 162 4.52 -5.60 -15.33
N LEU A 163 3.74 -4.59 -15.71
CA LEU A 163 4.09 -3.73 -16.84
C LEU A 163 5.39 -2.97 -16.56
N LEU A 164 5.56 -2.43 -15.36
CA LEU A 164 6.78 -1.72 -14.98
C LEU A 164 7.99 -2.66 -14.82
N THR A 165 7.79 -3.91 -14.39
CA THR A 165 8.83 -4.95 -14.45
C THR A 165 9.27 -5.23 -15.90
N GLU A 166 8.33 -5.37 -16.84
CA GLU A 166 8.68 -5.57 -18.25
C GLU A 166 9.45 -4.39 -18.85
N VAL A 167 9.18 -3.15 -18.41
CA VAL A 167 9.99 -1.98 -18.78
C VAL A 167 11.39 -2.08 -18.19
N ALA A 168 11.51 -2.40 -16.90
CA ALA A 168 12.79 -2.56 -16.23
C ALA A 168 13.68 -3.63 -16.88
N GLU A 169 13.07 -4.71 -17.37
CA GLU A 169 13.74 -5.81 -18.08
C GLU A 169 14.04 -5.50 -19.56
N GLY A 170 13.57 -4.35 -20.08
CA GLY A 170 13.77 -3.94 -21.47
C GLY A 170 12.87 -4.67 -22.48
N LYS A 171 11.85 -5.41 -22.03
CA LYS A 171 10.85 -6.05 -22.90
C LYS A 171 9.89 -5.03 -23.51
N VAL A 172 9.67 -3.92 -22.80
CA VAL A 172 8.89 -2.76 -23.23
C VAL A 172 9.78 -1.52 -23.07
N ALA A 173 9.82 -0.62 -24.05
CA ALA A 173 10.67 0.57 -23.97
C ALA A 173 10.14 1.57 -22.92
N CYS A 174 8.86 1.91 -23.01
CA CYS A 174 8.16 2.79 -22.08
C CYS A 174 6.75 2.29 -21.80
N ALA A 175 6.26 2.57 -20.60
CA ALA A 175 4.91 2.30 -20.17
C ALA A 175 4.27 3.53 -19.51
N THR A 176 2.95 3.48 -19.36
CA THR A 176 2.23 4.45 -18.54
C THR A 176 1.96 3.89 -17.15
N ALA A 177 2.17 4.74 -16.14
CA ALA A 177 1.84 4.47 -14.74
C ALA A 177 1.54 5.78 -14.02
N ASN A 178 0.79 5.74 -12.92
CA ASN A 178 0.71 6.93 -12.06
C ASN A 178 1.92 7.04 -11.13
N GLU A 179 2.09 8.21 -10.52
CA GLU A 179 3.20 8.49 -9.60
C GLU A 179 3.29 7.56 -8.38
N LEU A 180 2.18 6.96 -7.93
CA LEU A 180 2.14 6.04 -6.79
C LEU A 180 2.60 4.63 -7.20
N GLN A 181 2.20 4.20 -8.40
CA GLN A 181 2.62 2.94 -9.02
C GLN A 181 4.10 3.00 -9.39
N PHE A 182 4.58 4.13 -9.93
CA PHE A 182 6.01 4.36 -10.17
C PHE A 182 6.82 4.36 -8.87
N ALA A 183 6.33 5.06 -7.83
CA ALA A 183 6.96 5.11 -6.51
C ALA A 183 7.15 3.71 -5.90
N ASP A 184 6.16 2.82 -6.05
CA ASP A 184 6.30 1.44 -5.62
C ASP A 184 7.31 0.67 -6.49
N ALA A 185 7.15 0.70 -7.81
CA ALA A 185 7.98 -0.09 -8.73
C ALA A 185 9.47 0.28 -8.69
N ARG A 186 9.82 1.56 -8.50
CA ARG A 186 11.22 2.00 -8.45
C ARG A 186 12.02 1.38 -7.30
N ASN A 187 11.34 0.97 -6.23
CA ASN A 187 11.99 0.31 -5.09
C ASN A 187 12.53 -1.07 -5.49
N TYR A 188 11.96 -1.70 -6.53
CA TYR A 188 12.38 -3.00 -7.06
C TYR A 188 13.20 -2.88 -8.35
N HIS A 189 13.02 -1.78 -9.07
CA HIS A 189 13.54 -1.57 -10.40
C HIS A 189 14.24 -0.20 -10.50
N PRO A 190 15.48 -0.09 -10.03
CA PRO A 190 16.20 1.18 -9.94
C PRO A 190 16.49 1.82 -11.31
N ASN A 191 16.40 1.07 -12.41
CA ASN A 191 16.57 1.57 -13.77
C ASN A 191 15.29 2.18 -14.37
N LEU A 192 14.16 2.17 -13.67
CA LEU A 192 12.97 2.91 -14.09
C LEU A 192 13.14 4.42 -13.85
N THR A 193 12.67 5.22 -14.79
CA THR A 193 12.65 6.68 -14.66
C THR A 193 11.37 7.28 -15.23
N VAL A 194 10.91 8.37 -14.61
CA VAL A 194 9.83 9.21 -15.15
C VAL A 194 10.43 10.17 -16.17
N VAL A 195 9.83 10.21 -17.36
CA VAL A 195 10.25 11.11 -18.44
C VAL A 195 9.42 12.39 -18.43
N LEU A 196 8.10 12.27 -18.37
CA LEU A 196 7.15 13.38 -18.40
C LEU A 196 5.78 12.97 -17.84
N ASP A 197 4.96 13.96 -17.52
CA ASP A 197 3.53 13.76 -17.25
C ASP A 197 2.75 13.73 -18.59
N ILE A 198 1.84 12.77 -18.73
CA ILE A 198 1.11 12.49 -19.98
C ILE A 198 0.03 13.54 -20.27
N ALA A 199 -0.65 13.98 -19.21
CA ALA A 199 -1.81 14.87 -19.26
C ALA A 199 -1.94 15.63 -17.93
N PRO A 200 -2.85 16.61 -17.80
CA PRO A 200 -3.15 17.21 -16.50
C PRO A 200 -3.49 16.15 -15.44
N PRO A 201 -3.20 16.40 -14.15
CA PRO A 201 -3.40 15.40 -13.09
C PRO A 201 -4.79 14.75 -13.10
N SER A 202 -4.83 13.42 -13.01
CA SER A 202 -6.04 12.62 -12.89
C SER A 202 -6.70 12.88 -11.54
N LYS A 203 -7.97 13.28 -11.56
CA LYS A 203 -8.86 13.23 -10.41
C LYS A 203 -9.50 11.84 -10.35
N LEU A 204 -8.98 10.97 -9.50
CA LEU A 204 -9.45 9.60 -9.34
C LEU A 204 -10.76 9.57 -8.57
N ALA A 205 -11.76 8.86 -9.13
CA ALA A 205 -13.10 8.75 -8.57
C ALA A 205 -13.69 7.36 -8.84
N TRP A 206 -14.69 6.99 -8.04
CA TRP A 206 -15.52 5.82 -8.33
C TRP A 206 -16.46 6.08 -9.50
N GLY A 207 -16.71 5.04 -10.29
CA GLY A 207 -17.55 5.09 -11.49
C GLY A 207 -18.94 4.51 -11.27
N PHE A 208 -19.90 5.02 -12.01
CA PHE A 208 -21.31 4.64 -11.95
C PHE A 208 -21.90 4.53 -13.36
N PRO A 209 -22.94 3.70 -13.57
CA PRO A 209 -23.76 3.76 -14.78
C PRO A 209 -24.27 5.19 -15.06
N SER A 210 -24.48 5.55 -16.33
CA SER A 210 -24.96 6.90 -16.72
C SER A 210 -26.32 7.28 -16.12
N ASP A 211 -27.14 6.28 -15.82
CA ASP A 211 -28.49 6.34 -15.26
C ASP A 211 -28.54 5.83 -13.82
N ALA A 212 -27.39 5.78 -13.13
CA ALA A 212 -27.31 5.30 -11.75
C ALA A 212 -28.30 6.03 -10.81
N ASP A 213 -28.79 5.28 -9.82
CA ASP A 213 -29.67 5.78 -8.78
C ASP A 213 -29.07 7.04 -8.13
N THR A 214 -29.81 8.14 -8.19
CA THR A 214 -29.37 9.43 -7.66
C THR A 214 -29.20 9.43 -6.15
N ASP A 215 -29.91 8.57 -5.41
CA ASP A 215 -29.74 8.45 -3.97
C ASP A 215 -28.42 7.77 -3.63
N LEU A 216 -28.07 6.67 -4.33
CA LEU A 216 -26.78 6.01 -4.16
C LEU A 216 -25.61 6.97 -4.42
N LEU A 217 -25.68 7.76 -5.49
CA LEU A 217 -24.65 8.75 -5.82
C LEU A 217 -24.50 9.79 -4.70
N LYS A 218 -25.62 10.33 -4.19
CA LYS A 218 -25.62 11.29 -3.06
C LYS A 218 -25.03 10.69 -1.79
N GLN A 219 -25.34 9.42 -1.49
CA GLN A 219 -24.79 8.75 -0.31
C GLN A 219 -23.27 8.52 -0.43
N VAL A 220 -22.78 8.15 -1.62
CA VAL A 220 -21.34 7.99 -1.86
C VAL A 220 -20.62 9.35 -1.79
N ASP A 221 -21.19 10.41 -2.33
CA ASP A 221 -20.63 11.77 -2.21
C ASP A 221 -20.59 12.25 -0.75
N LYS A 222 -21.66 11.98 0.01
CA LYS A 222 -21.69 12.24 1.45
C LYS A 222 -20.63 11.43 2.19
N PHE A 223 -20.51 10.14 1.88
CA PHE A 223 -19.48 9.27 2.46
C PHE A 223 -18.08 9.85 2.25
N PHE A 224 -17.71 10.19 1.01
CA PHE A 224 -16.40 10.78 0.71
C PHE A 224 -16.19 12.14 1.38
N THR A 225 -17.23 12.98 1.45
CA THR A 225 -17.21 14.25 2.18
C THR A 225 -16.93 14.04 3.67
N ASP A 226 -17.61 13.08 4.30
CA ASP A 226 -17.48 12.79 5.72
C ASP A 226 -16.09 12.21 6.06
N ILE A 227 -15.59 11.25 5.29
CA ILE A 227 -14.27 10.65 5.53
C ILE A 227 -13.11 11.60 5.20
N GLN A 228 -13.32 12.55 4.29
CA GLN A 228 -12.36 13.63 4.03
C GLN A 228 -12.33 14.60 5.22
N LYS A 229 -13.50 15.06 5.67
CA LYS A 229 -13.65 16.01 6.78
C LYS A 229 -13.12 15.46 8.11
N ASN A 230 -13.44 14.19 8.42
CA ASN A 230 -12.99 13.53 9.65
C ASN A 230 -11.57 12.92 9.55
N ARG A 231 -10.86 13.21 8.45
CA ARG A 231 -9.47 12.80 8.17
C ARG A 231 -9.26 11.29 7.95
N THR A 232 -10.30 10.48 7.88
CA THR A 232 -10.17 9.03 7.62
C THR A 232 -9.53 8.76 6.28
N LEU A 233 -9.97 9.42 5.20
CA LEU A 233 -9.40 9.23 3.87
C LEU A 233 -7.90 9.66 3.81
N PRO A 234 -7.50 10.86 4.27
CA PRO A 234 -6.08 11.21 4.35
C PRO A 234 -5.21 10.22 5.12
N ARG A 235 -5.71 9.66 6.24
CA ARG A 235 -4.98 8.65 7.01
C ARG A 235 -4.83 7.34 6.24
N LEU A 236 -5.88 6.88 5.57
CA LEU A 236 -5.83 5.69 4.72
C LEU A 236 -4.82 5.86 3.59
N LEU A 237 -4.87 6.99 2.88
CA LEU A 237 -3.94 7.27 1.79
C LEU A 237 -2.48 7.31 2.28
N ASP A 238 -2.20 7.89 3.44
CA ASP A 238 -0.86 7.88 4.03
C ASP A 238 -0.43 6.48 4.50
N ARG A 239 -1.37 5.67 5.00
CA ARG A 239 -1.10 4.30 5.41
C ARG A 239 -0.70 3.42 4.22
N TYR A 240 -1.34 3.59 3.07
CA TYR A 240 -1.03 2.81 1.87
C TYR A 240 0.13 3.38 1.07
N TYR A 241 0.21 4.70 0.87
CA TYR A 241 1.16 5.30 -0.07
C TYR A 241 2.24 6.17 0.57
N GLY A 242 2.11 6.51 1.86
CA GLY A 242 2.97 7.49 2.53
C GLY A 242 4.44 7.10 2.64
N HIS A 243 4.77 5.83 2.38
CA HIS A 243 6.10 5.25 2.48
C HIS A 243 6.72 4.86 1.12
N HIS A 244 5.99 4.91 0.01
CA HIS A 244 6.50 4.42 -1.29
C HIS A 244 7.71 5.21 -1.83
N ASN A 245 7.88 6.48 -1.42
CA ASN A 245 8.95 7.35 -1.90
C ASN A 245 10.08 7.61 -0.88
N ARG A 246 10.30 6.69 0.08
CA ARG A 246 11.24 6.91 1.18
C ARG A 246 12.69 6.52 0.86
N LEU A 247 12.87 5.53 0.01
CA LEU A 247 14.18 5.06 -0.41
C LEU A 247 14.61 5.77 -1.68
N ASP A 248 15.91 6.09 -1.76
CA ASP A 248 16.53 6.48 -3.02
C ASP A 248 16.93 5.24 -3.85
N LYS A 249 17.42 5.49 -5.06
CA LYS A 249 17.79 4.42 -6.01
C LYS A 249 18.92 3.53 -5.49
N LEU A 250 19.89 4.11 -4.78
CA LEU A 250 21.07 3.39 -4.29
C LEU A 250 20.70 2.54 -3.07
N ASP A 251 19.91 3.09 -2.15
CA ASP A 251 19.42 2.37 -0.97
C ASP A 251 18.56 1.17 -1.35
N ALA A 252 17.64 1.35 -2.31
CA ALA A 252 16.80 0.27 -2.82
C ALA A 252 17.64 -0.85 -3.47
N ALA A 253 18.62 -0.48 -4.31
CA ALA A 253 19.51 -1.45 -4.95
C ALA A 253 20.38 -2.20 -3.93
N ALA A 254 20.94 -1.50 -2.94
CA ALA A 254 21.72 -2.10 -1.87
C ALA A 254 20.88 -3.08 -1.03
N PHE A 255 19.62 -2.74 -0.74
CA PHE A 255 18.71 -3.62 -0.02
C PHE A 255 18.38 -4.90 -0.79
N ILE A 256 18.06 -4.79 -2.08
CA ILE A 256 17.81 -5.97 -2.94
C ILE A 256 19.05 -6.86 -3.00
N GLN A 257 20.24 -6.27 -3.18
CA GLN A 257 21.49 -7.03 -3.19
C GLN A 257 21.69 -7.76 -1.86
N ALA A 258 21.57 -7.05 -0.73
CA ALA A 258 21.71 -7.64 0.60
C ALA A 258 20.65 -8.73 0.87
N THR A 259 19.43 -8.57 0.36
CA THR A 259 18.36 -9.58 0.50
C THR A 259 18.78 -10.89 -0.17
N ASN A 260 19.49 -10.83 -1.29
CA ASN A 260 19.96 -12.01 -2.00
C ASN A 260 21.26 -12.60 -1.43
N THR A 261 22.12 -11.79 -0.82
CA THR A 261 23.49 -12.21 -0.43
C THR A 261 23.72 -12.32 1.06
N VAL A 262 23.04 -11.51 1.88
CA VAL A 262 23.25 -11.41 3.34
C VAL A 262 22.12 -12.06 4.11
N LEU A 263 20.86 -11.68 3.83
CA LEU A 263 19.67 -12.17 4.54
C LEU A 263 19.59 -13.71 4.67
N PRO A 264 19.96 -14.53 3.67
CA PRO A 264 19.88 -15.99 3.80
C PRO A 264 20.69 -16.56 4.97
N HIS A 265 21.74 -15.87 5.43
CA HIS A 265 22.54 -16.29 6.59
C HIS A 265 21.84 -16.08 7.93
N TYR A 266 20.84 -15.19 7.99
CA TYR A 266 20.17 -14.80 9.23
C TYR A 266 18.66 -15.09 9.22
N ARG A 267 18.11 -15.53 8.09
CA ARG A 267 16.67 -15.79 7.89
C ARG A 267 16.08 -16.68 8.99
N GLU A 268 16.67 -17.83 9.24
CA GLU A 268 16.18 -18.78 10.26
C GLU A 268 16.10 -18.14 11.66
N MET A 269 16.99 -17.19 11.97
CA MET A 269 16.99 -16.48 13.26
C MET A 269 15.83 -15.48 13.36
N PHE A 270 15.47 -14.82 12.25
CA PHE A 270 14.29 -13.95 12.19
C PHE A 270 13.00 -14.76 12.23
N GLU A 271 12.95 -15.91 11.57
CA GLU A 271 11.82 -16.85 11.62
C GLU A 271 11.65 -17.42 13.05
N GLU A 272 12.75 -17.78 13.71
CA GLU A 272 12.71 -18.19 15.12
C GLU A 272 12.17 -17.06 16.02
N ALA A 273 12.64 -15.83 15.80
CA ALA A 273 12.17 -14.68 16.55
C ALA A 273 10.67 -14.44 16.33
N ALA A 274 10.19 -14.58 15.09
CA ALA A 274 8.78 -14.49 14.72
C ALA A 274 7.94 -15.57 15.41
N ASP A 275 8.41 -16.81 15.47
CA ASP A 275 7.72 -17.89 16.19
C ASP A 275 7.57 -17.59 17.69
N ILE A 276 8.54 -16.89 18.28
CA ILE A 276 8.53 -16.54 19.70
C ILE A 276 7.63 -15.34 19.99
N THR A 277 7.64 -14.31 19.12
CA THR A 277 6.97 -13.03 19.39
C THR A 277 5.60 -12.92 18.73
N GLY A 278 5.36 -13.65 17.65
CA GLY A 278 4.18 -13.53 16.79
C GLY A 278 4.24 -12.35 15.81
N ASP A 279 5.36 -11.61 15.74
CA ASP A 279 5.58 -10.61 14.70
C ASP A 279 6.05 -11.28 13.40
N ASP A 280 5.74 -10.70 12.24
CA ASP A 280 6.22 -11.21 10.94
C ASP A 280 7.76 -11.14 10.89
N TRP A 281 8.41 -12.24 10.50
CA TRP A 281 9.88 -12.30 10.43
C TRP A 281 10.46 -11.24 9.47
N ARG A 282 9.72 -10.88 8.41
CA ARG A 282 10.11 -9.84 7.45
C ARG A 282 10.07 -8.45 8.08
N LEU A 283 9.17 -8.21 9.04
CA LEU A 283 9.15 -6.96 9.81
C LEU A 283 10.39 -6.87 10.71
N LEU A 284 10.75 -7.97 11.37
CA LEU A 284 11.96 -8.04 12.21
C LEU A 284 13.23 -7.88 11.38
N ALA A 285 13.30 -8.52 10.22
CA ALA A 285 14.40 -8.37 9.27
C ALA A 285 14.49 -6.93 8.73
N ALA A 286 13.36 -6.29 8.41
CA ALA A 286 13.32 -4.89 7.98
C ALA A 286 13.82 -3.93 9.07
N LEU A 287 13.43 -4.15 10.33
CA LEU A 287 13.96 -3.41 11.48
C LEU A 287 15.49 -3.60 11.59
N ALA A 288 15.97 -4.84 11.55
CA ALA A 288 17.40 -5.14 11.61
C ALA A 288 18.20 -4.48 10.47
N TYR A 289 17.64 -4.46 9.26
CA TYR A 289 18.31 -3.81 8.13
C TYR A 289 18.42 -2.30 8.34
N GLN A 290 17.36 -1.66 8.83
CA GLN A 290 17.39 -0.22 9.13
C GLN A 290 18.38 0.12 10.26
N GLU A 291 18.58 -0.78 11.22
CA GLU A 291 19.47 -0.58 12.36
C GLU A 291 20.95 -0.83 12.01
N SER A 292 21.25 -1.92 11.28
CA SER A 292 22.63 -2.40 11.07
C SER A 292 22.96 -2.84 9.65
N GLN A 293 22.02 -2.76 8.70
CA GLN A 293 22.14 -3.36 7.37
C GLN A 293 22.47 -4.88 7.42
N TRP A 294 21.98 -5.54 8.46
CA TRP A 294 22.28 -6.92 8.83
C TRP A 294 23.74 -7.22 9.22
N ASP A 295 24.45 -6.24 9.79
CA ASP A 295 25.78 -6.42 10.36
C ASP A 295 25.71 -6.76 11.86
N PRO A 296 26.01 -8.01 12.28
CA PRO A 296 26.03 -8.38 13.70
C PRO A 296 27.15 -7.69 14.50
N LEU A 297 28.14 -7.11 13.83
CA LEU A 297 29.26 -6.41 14.45
C LEU A 297 29.10 -4.88 14.44
N ALA A 298 27.94 -4.38 14.01
CA ALA A 298 27.65 -2.95 13.97
C ALA A 298 27.84 -2.30 15.35
N THR A 299 28.45 -1.12 15.37
CA THR A 299 28.65 -0.31 16.58
C THR A 299 28.40 1.17 16.28
N SER A 300 27.88 1.91 17.26
CA SER A 300 27.68 3.36 17.15
C SER A 300 28.52 4.15 18.15
N TYR A 301 28.64 5.46 17.89
CA TYR A 301 29.19 6.43 18.83
C TYR A 301 28.36 6.60 20.12
N THR A 302 27.09 6.16 20.11
CA THR A 302 26.19 6.13 21.28
C THR A 302 26.19 4.78 22.01
N ASN A 303 27.12 3.88 21.67
CA ASN A 303 27.31 2.57 22.31
C ASN A 303 26.13 1.59 22.14
N VAL A 304 25.27 1.78 21.13
CA VAL A 304 24.39 0.71 20.65
C VAL A 304 25.17 -0.25 19.75
N ARG A 305 24.85 -1.55 19.82
CA ARG A 305 25.63 -2.59 19.15
C ARG A 305 24.78 -3.74 18.60
N GLY A 306 25.31 -4.35 17.53
CA GLY A 306 24.84 -5.58 16.92
C GLY A 306 23.63 -5.43 16.02
N MET A 307 23.11 -6.57 15.58
CA MET A 307 22.10 -6.71 14.52
C MET A 307 20.88 -5.77 14.66
N MET A 308 20.34 -5.64 15.86
CA MET A 308 19.15 -4.84 16.21
C MET A 308 19.51 -3.56 16.99
N MET A 309 20.81 -3.22 17.05
CA MET A 309 21.35 -2.01 17.69
C MET A 309 20.84 -1.75 19.11
N LEU A 310 21.05 -2.73 20.00
CA LEU A 310 20.59 -2.66 21.38
C LEU A 310 21.54 -1.84 22.27
N THR A 311 20.95 -0.99 23.12
CA THR A 311 21.67 -0.34 24.22
C THR A 311 22.08 -1.36 25.27
N GLU A 312 22.99 -0.97 26.16
CA GLU A 312 23.41 -1.80 27.30
C GLU A 312 22.24 -2.10 28.24
N ASP A 313 21.51 -1.06 28.67
CA ASP A 313 20.31 -1.22 29.50
C ASP A 313 19.26 -2.16 28.88
N THR A 314 19.07 -2.10 27.56
CA THR A 314 18.13 -2.98 26.86
C THR A 314 18.63 -4.41 26.82
N ALA A 315 19.92 -4.61 26.55
CA ALA A 315 20.55 -5.93 26.59
C ALA A 315 20.45 -6.56 27.98
N ASP A 316 20.75 -5.81 29.04
CA ASP A 316 20.64 -6.27 30.42
C ASP A 316 19.19 -6.64 30.76
N ARG A 317 18.23 -5.78 30.40
CA ARG A 317 16.80 -6.05 30.62
C ARG A 317 16.32 -7.30 29.89
N MET A 318 16.88 -7.59 28.71
CA MET A 318 16.56 -8.77 27.90
C MET A 318 17.44 -9.99 28.24
N ASN A 319 18.31 -9.90 29.24
CA ASN A 319 19.28 -10.93 29.66
C ASN A 319 20.22 -11.38 28.53
N LEU A 320 20.72 -10.42 27.75
CA LEU A 320 21.63 -10.69 26.65
C LEU A 320 23.07 -10.80 27.13
N SER A 321 23.74 -11.92 26.81
CA SER A 321 25.13 -12.14 27.23
C SER A 321 26.11 -11.54 26.24
N ASN A 322 25.82 -11.63 24.94
CA ASN A 322 26.67 -11.08 23.89
C ASN A 322 25.86 -10.26 22.87
N ARG A 323 25.99 -8.93 22.91
CA ARG A 323 25.36 -8.02 21.94
C ARG A 323 25.89 -8.22 20.50
N LEU A 324 27.01 -8.89 20.28
CA LEU A 324 27.58 -9.15 18.95
C LEU A 324 27.24 -10.54 18.41
N ASP A 325 26.55 -11.39 19.20
CA ASP A 325 25.98 -12.63 18.67
C ASP A 325 24.67 -12.31 17.93
N ALA A 326 24.62 -12.67 16.64
CA ALA A 326 23.50 -12.31 15.78
C ALA A 326 22.17 -12.87 16.30
N ARG A 327 22.15 -14.14 16.70
CA ARG A 327 20.94 -14.83 17.12
C ARG A 327 20.42 -14.27 18.44
N GLU A 328 21.28 -14.12 19.44
CA GLU A 328 20.95 -13.48 20.71
C GLU A 328 20.37 -12.09 20.45
N ASN A 329 21.08 -11.25 19.70
CA ASN A 329 20.70 -9.86 19.44
C ASN A 329 19.33 -9.75 18.71
N ILE A 330 19.10 -10.59 17.69
CA ILE A 330 17.80 -10.66 16.99
C ILE A 330 16.67 -11.02 17.96
N LEU A 331 16.84 -12.09 18.74
CA LEU A 331 15.83 -12.55 19.69
C LEU A 331 15.51 -11.51 20.76
N ALA A 332 16.53 -10.80 21.26
CA ALA A 332 16.35 -9.75 22.25
C ALA A 332 15.68 -8.51 21.66
N GLY A 333 16.07 -8.07 20.46
CA GLY A 333 15.43 -6.94 19.78
C GLY A 333 13.96 -7.21 19.48
N ALA A 334 13.64 -8.41 19.00
CA ALA A 334 12.26 -8.83 18.76
C ALA A 334 11.42 -8.84 20.06
N LYS A 335 11.95 -9.42 21.15
CA LYS A 335 11.28 -9.39 22.47
C LYS A 335 11.12 -7.97 23.00
N TYR A 336 12.12 -7.12 22.81
CA TYR A 336 12.04 -5.73 23.24
C TYR A 336 10.95 -4.96 22.48
N LEU A 337 10.80 -5.20 21.18
CA LEU A 337 9.69 -4.65 20.39
C LEU A 337 8.33 -5.08 20.97
N VAL A 338 8.17 -6.35 21.36
CA VAL A 338 6.95 -6.83 22.04
C VAL A 338 6.70 -6.07 23.35
N VAL A 339 7.73 -5.88 24.18
CA VAL A 339 7.62 -5.13 25.45
C VAL A 339 7.14 -3.69 25.20
N ILE A 340 7.62 -3.04 24.14
CA ILE A 340 7.14 -1.71 23.74
C ILE A 340 5.69 -1.80 23.27
N LYS A 341 5.35 -2.76 22.40
CA LYS A 341 3.97 -3.00 21.94
C LYS A 341 3.02 -3.22 23.10
N GLU A 342 3.40 -3.95 24.15
CA GLU A 342 2.59 -4.16 25.36
C GLU A 342 2.40 -2.88 26.20
N SER A 343 3.34 -1.93 26.12
CA SER A 343 3.24 -0.64 26.81
C SER A 343 2.29 0.34 26.10
N ILE A 344 1.96 0.10 24.83
CA ILE A 344 1.01 0.91 24.06
C ILE A 344 -0.43 0.58 24.50
N PRO A 345 -1.33 1.57 24.69
CA PRO A 345 -2.72 1.33 25.05
C PRO A 345 -3.42 0.26 24.20
N GLU A 346 -4.14 -0.68 24.81
CA GLU A 346 -4.81 -1.81 24.11
C GLU A 346 -5.81 -1.38 23.03
N ARG A 347 -6.40 -0.18 23.15
CA ARG A 347 -7.33 0.34 22.14
C ARG A 347 -6.67 0.59 20.78
N ILE A 348 -5.35 0.81 20.75
CA ILE A 348 -4.58 1.04 19.53
C ILE A 348 -4.35 -0.31 18.86
N GLN A 349 -5.02 -0.50 17.72
CA GLN A 349 -4.96 -1.74 16.95
C GLN A 349 -3.83 -1.72 15.92
N GLU A 350 -3.51 -2.89 15.38
CA GLU A 350 -2.66 -2.99 14.20
C GLU A 350 -3.35 -2.35 12.97
N PRO A 351 -2.58 -1.78 12.02
CA PRO A 351 -1.11 -1.77 11.98
C PRO A 351 -0.47 -0.58 12.72
N ASP A 352 -1.26 0.42 13.17
CA ASP A 352 -0.74 1.62 13.83
C ASP A 352 0.01 1.31 15.14
N ARG A 353 -0.39 0.25 15.86
CA ARG A 353 0.30 -0.23 17.06
C ARG A 353 1.77 -0.55 16.79
N THR A 354 2.07 -1.28 15.72
CA THR A 354 3.44 -1.62 15.33
C THR A 354 4.25 -0.36 14.94
N TRP A 355 3.66 0.56 14.17
CA TRP A 355 4.36 1.79 13.76
C TRP A 355 4.69 2.70 14.94
N LEU A 356 3.78 2.82 15.91
CA LEU A 356 4.04 3.55 17.15
C LEU A 356 5.10 2.85 18.01
N ALA A 357 5.13 1.51 18.02
CA ALA A 357 6.15 0.76 18.74
C ALA A 357 7.54 0.95 18.14
N LEU A 358 7.68 0.95 16.82
CA LEU A 358 8.94 1.22 16.14
C LEU A 358 9.43 2.67 16.38
N ALA A 359 8.52 3.64 16.40
CA ALA A 359 8.85 5.01 16.78
C ALA A 359 9.39 5.09 18.22
N ALA A 360 8.77 4.35 19.14
CA ALA A 360 9.20 4.23 20.53
C ALA A 360 10.47 3.37 20.70
N TYR A 361 10.75 2.44 19.80
CA TYR A 361 12.01 1.68 19.76
C TYR A 361 13.19 2.62 19.53
N ASN A 362 13.04 3.56 18.59
CA ASN A 362 14.09 4.52 18.25
C ASN A 362 14.22 5.70 19.23
N GLN A 363 13.12 6.37 19.58
CA GLN A 363 13.14 7.59 20.40
C GLN A 363 12.62 7.39 21.83
N GLY A 364 12.37 6.15 22.24
CA GLY A 364 11.80 5.86 23.55
C GLY A 364 10.30 6.13 23.65
N PHE A 365 9.65 5.36 24.53
CA PHE A 365 8.21 5.42 24.75
C PHE A 365 7.72 6.81 25.22
N GLY A 366 8.49 7.50 26.07
CA GLY A 366 8.11 8.80 26.62
C GLY A 366 7.94 9.88 25.55
N HIS A 367 8.88 9.98 24.61
CA HIS A 367 8.79 10.95 23.52
C HIS A 367 7.72 10.58 22.48
N MET A 368 7.51 9.29 22.22
CA MET A 368 6.38 8.82 21.41
C MET A 368 5.04 9.22 22.06
N GLU A 369 4.90 9.06 23.39
CA GLU A 369 3.69 9.47 24.11
C GLU A 369 3.50 10.99 24.11
N ASP A 370 4.58 11.78 24.22
CA ASP A 370 4.50 13.23 24.09
C ASP A 370 3.95 13.64 22.70
N ALA A 371 4.37 12.96 21.62
CA ALA A 371 3.79 13.16 20.29
C ALA A 371 2.30 12.80 20.25
N ARG A 372 1.88 11.70 20.91
CA ARG A 372 0.45 11.33 21.03
C ARG A 372 -0.35 12.38 21.80
N VAL A 373 0.18 12.92 22.90
CA VAL A 373 -0.43 14.00 23.68
C VAL A 373 -0.61 15.26 22.83
N LEU A 374 0.42 15.67 22.09
CA LEU A 374 0.34 16.81 21.16
C LEU A 374 -0.71 16.58 20.06
N THR A 375 -0.76 15.38 19.51
CA THR A 375 -1.76 14.97 18.52
C THR A 375 -3.18 15.11 19.06
N SER A 376 -3.42 14.64 20.31
CA SER A 376 -4.71 14.78 20.98
C SER A 376 -5.06 16.24 21.27
N ARG A 377 -4.10 17.07 21.72
CA ARG A 377 -4.31 18.51 21.95
C ARG A 377 -4.73 19.23 20.66
N ALA A 378 -4.23 18.77 19.52
CA ALA A 378 -4.61 19.25 18.20
C ALA A 378 -5.94 18.67 17.66
N LYS A 379 -6.68 17.92 18.48
CA LYS A 379 -7.94 17.23 18.11
C LYS A 379 -7.77 16.29 16.90
N GLN A 380 -6.57 15.72 16.74
CA GLN A 380 -6.26 14.70 15.74
C GLN A 380 -6.28 13.31 16.38
N ASN A 381 -6.16 12.26 15.56
CA ASN A 381 -6.22 10.89 16.06
C ASN A 381 -4.86 10.46 16.65
N ALA A 382 -4.74 10.51 17.99
CA ALA A 382 -3.53 10.08 18.71
C ALA A 382 -3.26 8.56 18.68
N ASP A 383 -4.18 7.79 18.11
CA ASP A 383 -4.05 6.35 17.93
C ASP A 383 -3.65 5.99 16.48
N SER A 384 -3.47 6.99 15.59
CA SER A 384 -2.94 6.78 14.23
C SER A 384 -1.52 7.29 14.06
N TRP A 385 -0.63 6.43 13.58
CA TRP A 385 0.74 6.79 13.22
C TRP A 385 0.79 7.95 12.23
N SER A 386 -0.09 7.95 11.23
CA SER A 386 -0.15 8.98 10.19
C SER A 386 -0.40 10.39 10.76
N ASP A 387 -1.11 10.52 11.88
CA ASP A 387 -1.33 11.79 12.58
C ASP A 387 -0.23 12.04 13.63
N VAL A 388 0.18 11.03 14.39
CA VAL A 388 1.23 11.13 15.42
C VAL A 388 2.58 11.54 14.84
N LYS A 389 2.99 10.98 13.70
CA LYS A 389 4.27 11.28 13.05
C LYS A 389 4.43 12.77 12.72
N LYS A 390 3.33 13.47 12.42
CA LYS A 390 3.33 14.92 12.15
C LYS A 390 3.76 15.72 13.38
N TRP A 391 3.39 15.27 14.58
CA TRP A 391 3.77 15.92 15.84
C TRP A 391 5.13 15.47 16.32
N MET A 392 5.51 14.23 16.05
CA MET A 392 6.84 13.72 16.34
C MET A 392 7.93 14.55 15.63
N LEU A 393 7.70 14.94 14.37
CA LEU A 393 8.57 15.86 13.61
C LEU A 393 8.80 17.21 14.29
N ARG A 394 7.90 17.63 15.18
CA ARG A 394 7.94 18.94 15.84
C ARG A 394 8.55 18.90 17.24
N LEU A 395 8.92 17.73 17.75
CA LEU A 395 9.54 17.60 19.08
C LEU A 395 10.97 18.16 19.16
N ASN A 396 11.52 18.66 18.07
CA ASN A 396 12.75 19.43 18.03
C ASN A 396 12.53 20.97 18.09
N GLN A 397 11.28 21.43 18.02
CA GLN A 397 10.91 22.85 18.04
C GLN A 397 10.73 23.34 19.49
N PRO A 398 11.48 24.36 19.97
CA PRO A 398 11.37 24.87 21.34
C PRO A 398 9.96 25.22 21.76
N GLU A 399 9.19 25.88 20.90
CA GLU A 399 7.80 26.26 21.16
C GLU A 399 6.84 25.06 21.34
N VAL A 400 7.26 23.86 20.93
CA VAL A 400 6.50 22.61 21.07
C VAL A 400 7.01 21.81 22.27
N TYR A 401 8.30 21.50 22.32
CA TYR A 401 8.82 20.52 23.27
C TYR A 401 8.80 21.00 24.73
N ILE A 402 8.81 22.32 24.97
CA ILE A 402 8.68 22.87 26.35
C ILE A 402 7.29 22.63 26.95
N THR A 403 6.31 22.23 26.13
CA THR A 403 4.90 22.03 26.56
C THR A 403 4.57 20.58 26.91
N VAL A 404 5.53 19.67 26.78
CA VAL A 404 5.38 18.21 26.99
C VAL A 404 6.36 17.71 28.04
N LYS A 405 6.13 16.50 28.55
CA LYS A 405 6.76 16.03 29.78
C LYS A 405 8.25 15.72 29.61
N HIS A 406 8.63 15.13 28.48
CA HIS A 406 9.99 14.62 28.27
C HIS A 406 10.87 15.59 27.47
N GLY A 407 10.31 16.71 26.98
CA GLY A 407 11.07 17.77 26.35
C GLY A 407 11.56 17.42 24.95
N TYR A 408 12.74 17.95 24.60
CA TYR A 408 13.34 17.85 23.27
C TYR A 408 13.53 16.39 22.85
N ALA A 409 13.17 16.07 21.60
CA ALA A 409 13.51 14.80 20.97
C ALA A 409 13.85 14.99 19.49
N ARG A 410 14.68 14.10 18.95
CA ARG A 410 14.96 14.03 17.51
C ARG A 410 13.88 13.23 16.79
N GLY A 411 12.61 13.63 16.96
CA GLY A 411 11.48 12.87 16.45
C GLY A 411 11.48 12.67 14.93
N GLY A 412 12.20 13.49 14.17
CA GLY A 412 12.43 13.24 12.74
C GLY A 412 13.21 11.96 12.44
N GLU A 413 14.19 11.58 13.27
CA GLU A 413 14.94 10.33 13.10
C GLU A 413 14.01 9.11 13.26
N ALA A 414 13.13 9.12 14.27
CA ALA A 414 12.13 8.07 14.44
C ALA A 414 11.16 7.98 13.25
N VAL A 415 10.71 9.13 12.73
CA VAL A 415 9.81 9.13 11.57
C VAL A 415 10.50 8.55 10.35
N VAL A 416 11.77 8.90 10.10
CA VAL A 416 12.54 8.30 9.00
C VAL A 416 12.69 6.80 9.20
N LEU A 417 13.08 6.35 10.39
CA LEU A 417 13.24 4.93 10.72
C LEU A 417 11.95 4.15 10.45
N VAL A 418 10.81 4.59 10.96
CA VAL A 418 9.53 3.88 10.78
C VAL A 418 9.12 3.83 9.31
N GLU A 419 9.30 4.93 8.58
CA GLU A 419 8.90 4.98 7.16
C GLU A 419 9.84 4.15 6.25
N ASN A 420 11.12 4.05 6.60
CA ASN A 420 12.06 3.16 5.92
C ASN A 420 11.76 1.69 6.22
N ILE A 421 11.53 1.33 7.49
CA ILE A 421 11.15 -0.04 7.88
C ILE A 421 9.88 -0.49 7.15
N ARG A 422 8.87 0.39 7.03
CA ARG A 422 7.66 0.09 6.25
C ARG A 422 7.99 -0.21 4.79
N SER A 423 8.93 0.53 4.20
CA SER A 423 9.38 0.32 2.83
C SER A 423 10.11 -1.02 2.67
N TYR A 424 11.11 -1.29 3.52
CA TYR A 424 11.85 -2.56 3.52
C TYR A 424 10.94 -3.77 3.82
N TYR A 425 9.94 -3.61 4.69
CA TYR A 425 8.99 -4.67 5.02
C TYR A 425 8.10 -5.03 3.82
N GLU A 426 7.53 -4.04 3.14
CA GLU A 426 6.76 -4.31 1.91
C GLU A 426 7.65 -4.90 0.80
N MET A 427 8.91 -4.43 0.69
CA MET A 427 9.88 -5.02 -0.23
C MET A 427 10.14 -6.49 0.07
N LEU A 428 10.36 -6.86 1.33
CA LEU A 428 10.56 -8.25 1.74
C LEU A 428 9.31 -9.10 1.51
N LYS A 429 8.10 -8.58 1.75
CA LYS A 429 6.86 -9.33 1.45
C LYS A 429 6.74 -9.70 -0.03
N ARG A 430 7.31 -8.90 -0.93
CA ARG A 430 7.33 -9.17 -2.37
C ARG A 430 8.51 -10.04 -2.81
N LEU A 431 9.69 -9.82 -2.27
CA LEU A 431 10.91 -10.59 -2.58
C LEU A 431 10.87 -11.99 -1.96
N GLU A 432 10.25 -12.11 -0.79
CA GLU A 432 10.11 -13.31 0.04
C GLU A 432 8.61 -13.55 0.36
N PRO A 433 7.80 -13.88 -0.67
CA PRO A 433 6.38 -14.14 -0.47
C PRO A 433 6.19 -15.41 0.38
N ASP A 434 5.13 -15.45 1.18
CA ASP A 434 4.81 -16.65 1.95
C ASP A 434 4.53 -17.82 0.98
N GLU A 435 5.33 -18.89 1.04
CA GLU A 435 4.88 -20.17 0.51
C GLU A 435 3.64 -20.58 1.31
N VAL A 436 2.51 -20.76 0.63
CA VAL A 436 1.24 -21.14 1.27
C VAL A 436 1.36 -22.54 1.87
N SER A 437 1.75 -22.63 3.15
CA SER A 437 1.45 -23.70 4.15
C SER A 437 2.35 -23.44 5.36
N THR A 438 1.89 -23.18 6.59
CA THR A 438 1.24 -24.14 7.48
C THR A 438 0.75 -23.38 8.72
N SER A 439 -0.33 -23.85 9.35
CA SER A 439 -1.03 -23.22 10.49
C SER A 439 -0.12 -22.62 11.59
N TYR A 440 -0.20 -21.32 11.80
CA TYR A 440 0.30 -20.67 13.01
C TYR A 440 -0.58 -21.06 14.21
N LYS A 441 -0.04 -21.89 15.10
CA LYS A 441 -0.63 -22.11 16.43
C LYS A 441 -0.25 -20.94 17.32
N LEU A 442 -1.24 -20.12 17.70
CA LEU A 442 -1.13 -19.12 18.77
C LEU A 442 -0.61 -19.80 20.06
N THR A 443 0.63 -19.54 20.44
CA THR A 443 1.11 -19.81 21.81
C THR A 443 0.87 -18.60 22.72
N LYS A 444 0.41 -18.89 23.93
CA LYS A 444 -0.02 -17.94 24.97
C LYS A 444 1.09 -16.92 25.35
N PRO A 445 0.72 -15.73 25.88
CA PRO A 445 1.64 -14.62 26.06
C PRO A 445 2.76 -14.88 27.05
N LEU A 446 3.93 -14.30 26.75
CA LEU A 446 5.19 -14.24 27.49
C LEU A 446 5.11 -13.55 28.88
N ARG A 447 3.98 -13.65 29.60
CA ARG A 447 3.77 -13.03 30.93
C ARG A 447 4.63 -13.60 32.07
N LYS A 448 5.47 -14.60 31.82
CA LYS A 448 6.17 -15.35 32.88
C LYS A 448 7.69 -15.12 32.95
N LEU A 449 8.29 -14.34 32.05
CA LEU A 449 9.73 -14.07 32.05
C LEU A 449 10.13 -12.72 32.70
N LEU A 450 9.19 -11.86 33.07
CA LEU A 450 9.46 -10.55 33.68
C LEU A 450 9.05 -10.44 35.17
N ARG A 451 8.89 -11.59 35.86
CA ARG A 451 8.75 -11.62 37.33
C ARG A 451 9.89 -12.41 37.94
N LYS A 452 11.08 -11.81 37.95
CA LYS A 452 12.17 -12.05 38.92
C LYS A 452 13.26 -11.01 38.69
N HIS A 453 13.04 -9.81 39.24
CA HIS A 453 13.90 -9.11 40.20
C HIS A 453 13.46 -7.65 40.27
#